data_AF-M0M7Y1-F1
#
_entry.id   AF-M0M7Y1-F1
#
_cell.length_a   1.000
_cell.length_b   1.000
_cell.length_c   1.000
_cell.angle_alpha   90.00
_cell.angle_beta   90.00
_cell.angle_gamma   90.00
#
_symmetry.space_group_name_H-M   'P 1'
#
loop_
_entity.id
_entity.type
_entity.pdbx_description
1 polymer ?
#
loop_
_entity_poly.entity_id
_entity_poly.type
_entity_poly.pdbx_seq_one_letter_code
_entity_poly.pdbx_strand_id
1 'polypeptide(L)'
;MSESDPDADPNRDSDADPNRDSDADPNRDSDADPPVRGVDVDHDTRCTHYRTDRDVVAFKFQCCETYYPCFRCHQDTADHDAVPWPRARFDEPSVLCGVCRTAVTVPEYLEADYCCPSCDAAFNPGCEAHAHLYFETET
;
A
#
# COMPACT_ATOMS: atom_id res chain seq x y z
N MET A 1 24.86 -58.99 45.23
CA MET A 1 25.82 -58.89 44.13
C MET A 1 25.14 -57.96 43.15
N SER A 2 25.31 -56.64 43.29
CA SER A 2 26.42 -55.86 42.70
C SER A 2 26.44 -56.13 41.20
N GLU A 3 26.22 -55.17 40.30
CA GLU A 3 26.94 -53.89 40.07
C GLU A 3 25.97 -52.91 39.34
N SER A 4 25.90 -51.62 39.68
CA SER A 4 26.56 -50.47 39.02
C SER A 4 26.33 -50.45 37.49
N ASP A 5 25.78 -49.39 36.88
CA ASP A 5 26.53 -48.18 36.52
C ASP A 5 25.64 -47.04 35.94
N PRO A 6 26.18 -45.82 35.71
CA PRO A 6 25.56 -44.51 35.90
C PRO A 6 25.22 -43.81 34.57
N ASP A 7 25.08 -42.48 34.63
CA ASP A 7 25.04 -41.52 33.52
C ASP A 7 23.66 -40.95 33.16
N ALA A 8 23.34 -39.86 33.86
CA ALA A 8 22.75 -38.70 33.23
C ALA A 8 23.89 -37.81 32.68
N ASP A 9 23.83 -37.41 31.41
CA ASP A 9 24.16 -36.04 30.96
C ASP A 9 23.62 -35.78 29.53
N PRO A 10 23.44 -34.52 29.09
CA PRO A 10 22.14 -34.03 28.67
C PRO A 10 22.31 -33.13 27.44
N ASN A 11 22.73 -33.64 26.29
CA ASN A 11 22.73 -32.90 25.01
C ASN A 11 23.38 -33.74 23.91
N ARG A 12 22.58 -34.18 22.93
CA ARG A 12 22.96 -34.69 21.61
C ARG A 12 21.66 -35.06 20.89
N ASP A 13 21.30 -34.63 19.70
CA ASP A 13 21.88 -33.80 18.64
C ASP A 13 20.64 -33.08 18.03
N SER A 14 20.63 -31.76 17.83
CA SER A 14 20.97 -31.12 16.56
C SER A 14 20.36 -31.79 15.32
N ASP A 15 19.07 -31.56 15.08
CA ASP A 15 18.49 -31.56 13.73
C ASP A 15 17.63 -30.29 13.56
N ALA A 16 18.31 -29.16 13.42
CA ALA A 16 17.71 -27.99 12.79
C ALA A 16 17.56 -28.33 11.30
N ASP A 17 16.33 -28.62 10.89
CA ASP A 17 15.97 -28.85 9.50
C ASP A 17 16.33 -27.60 8.66
N PRO A 18 17.26 -27.69 7.71
CA PRO A 18 17.65 -26.55 6.87
C PRO A 18 16.62 -26.22 5.79
N ASN A 19 15.55 -27.02 5.65
CA ASN A 19 14.49 -26.80 4.68
C ASN A 19 13.21 -26.30 5.33
N ARG A 20 13.31 -25.24 6.14
CA ARG A 20 12.16 -24.36 6.36
C ARG A 20 12.01 -23.45 5.15
N ASP A 21 11.71 -24.08 4.02
CA ASP A 21 11.18 -23.42 2.84
C ASP A 21 9.99 -22.61 3.33
N SER A 22 10.19 -21.31 3.35
CA SER A 22 9.12 -20.35 3.56
C SER A 22 8.29 -20.45 2.29
N ASP A 23 7.33 -21.38 2.30
CA ASP A 23 6.26 -21.47 1.33
C ASP A 23 5.47 -20.16 1.39
N ALA A 24 6.03 -19.14 0.75
CA ALA A 24 5.27 -18.04 0.21
C ALA A 24 4.32 -18.69 -0.79
N ASP A 25 3.10 -18.93 -0.30
CA ASP A 25 2.01 -19.50 -1.08
C ASP A 25 1.91 -18.77 -2.43
N PRO A 26 2.26 -19.43 -3.55
CA PRO A 26 2.23 -18.82 -4.87
C PRO A 26 0.79 -18.61 -5.37
N ASN A 27 -0.21 -18.94 -4.54
CA ASN A 27 -1.61 -18.99 -4.89
C ASN A 27 -2.51 -18.37 -3.79
N ARG A 28 -2.05 -17.28 -3.16
CA ARG A 28 -3.03 -16.28 -2.70
C ARG A 28 -3.73 -15.77 -3.93
N ASP A 29 -5.01 -16.11 -4.08
CA ASP A 29 -5.88 -15.61 -5.12
C ASP A 29 -5.75 -14.08 -5.22
N SER A 30 -4.96 -13.62 -6.18
CA SER A 30 -4.92 -12.22 -6.59
C SER A 30 -6.20 -11.93 -7.36
N ASP A 31 -7.30 -11.78 -6.62
CA ASP A 31 -8.38 -10.90 -7.05
C ASP A 31 -7.74 -9.53 -7.26
N ALA A 32 -7.46 -9.23 -8.52
CA ALA A 32 -6.46 -8.27 -8.96
C ALA A 32 -6.54 -6.95 -8.17
N ASP A 33 -5.48 -6.69 -7.41
CA ASP A 33 -5.16 -5.39 -6.82
C ASP A 33 -5.57 -4.24 -7.76
N PRO A 34 -6.19 -3.15 -7.26
CA PRO A 34 -6.62 -2.06 -8.13
C PRO A 34 -5.44 -1.57 -8.98
N PRO A 35 -5.55 -1.58 -10.32
CA PRO A 35 -4.43 -1.23 -11.17
C PRO A 35 -4.06 0.23 -10.96
N VAL A 36 -2.79 0.47 -10.65
CA VAL A 36 -2.22 1.81 -10.51
C VAL A 36 -1.47 2.16 -11.77
N ARG A 37 -1.78 3.30 -12.37
CA ARG A 37 -1.15 3.79 -13.61
C ARG A 37 -0.25 4.99 -13.33
N GLY A 38 0.78 5.16 -14.16
CA GLY A 38 1.69 6.29 -14.09
C GLY A 38 3.05 5.97 -14.69
N VAL A 39 4.00 6.88 -14.47
CA VAL A 39 5.38 6.77 -14.99
C VAL A 39 6.28 6.10 -13.95
N ASP A 40 6.86 4.96 -14.31
CA ASP A 40 7.77 4.13 -13.49
C ASP A 40 7.26 3.89 -12.06
N VAL A 41 5.99 3.49 -11.95
CA VAL A 41 5.32 3.22 -10.68
C VAL A 41 5.87 1.94 -10.06
N ASP A 42 6.34 2.02 -8.82
CA ASP A 42 6.76 0.84 -8.06
C ASP A 42 5.60 0.18 -7.28
N HIS A 43 5.91 -0.93 -6.61
CA HIS A 43 4.93 -1.69 -5.83
C HIS A 43 4.18 -0.84 -4.81
N ASP A 44 4.89 0.09 -4.16
CA ASP A 44 4.33 0.96 -3.12
C ASP A 44 3.67 2.20 -3.70
N THR A 45 3.39 2.23 -5.00
CA THR A 45 2.79 3.32 -5.76
C THR A 45 3.66 4.57 -5.92
N ARG A 46 4.95 4.52 -5.60
CA ARG A 46 5.84 5.69 -5.81
C ARG A 46 6.15 5.84 -7.29
N CYS A 47 6.30 7.06 -7.79
CA CYS A 47 6.51 7.31 -9.22
C CYS A 47 7.76 8.16 -9.48
N THR A 48 8.10 8.40 -10.74
CA THR A 48 9.24 9.27 -11.09
C THR A 48 9.07 10.73 -10.61
N HIS A 49 7.84 11.21 -10.43
CA HIS A 49 7.58 12.58 -9.95
C HIS A 49 7.77 12.76 -8.45
N TYR A 50 7.33 11.77 -7.66
CA TYR A 50 7.32 11.78 -6.20
C TYR A 50 7.73 10.40 -5.70
N ARG A 51 8.88 10.31 -5.01
CA ARG A 51 9.56 9.05 -4.70
C ARG A 51 10.22 8.99 -3.32
N THR A 52 9.72 9.75 -2.37
CA THR A 52 10.09 9.60 -0.96
C THR A 52 9.45 8.33 -0.36
N ASP A 53 9.93 7.90 0.80
CA ASP A 53 9.33 6.76 1.52
C ASP A 53 7.90 7.02 2.02
N ARG A 54 7.40 8.25 1.87
CA ARG A 54 6.03 8.65 2.24
C ARG A 54 5.10 8.83 1.04
N ASP A 55 5.62 8.76 -0.18
CA ASP A 55 4.85 8.89 -1.42
C ASP A 55 4.18 7.56 -1.79
N VAL A 56 3.48 6.96 -0.82
CA VAL A 56 2.94 5.60 -0.87
C VAL A 56 1.42 5.58 -0.97
N VAL A 57 0.85 6.60 -1.60
CA VAL A 57 -0.59 6.73 -1.85
C VAL A 57 -0.87 6.93 -3.33
N ALA A 58 -1.99 6.36 -3.79
CA ALA A 58 -2.53 6.65 -5.12
C ALA A 58 -3.98 7.13 -5.01
N PHE A 59 -4.36 8.07 -5.86
CA PHE A 59 -5.68 8.70 -5.86
C PHE A 59 -6.48 8.25 -7.09
N LYS A 60 -7.76 7.94 -6.88
CA LYS A 60 -8.70 7.60 -7.94
C LYS A 60 -9.29 8.88 -8.53
N PHE A 61 -9.22 9.02 -9.85
CA PHE A 61 -9.84 10.14 -10.56
C PHE A 61 -11.23 9.78 -11.10
N GLN A 62 -12.16 10.73 -11.08
CA GLN A 62 -13.55 10.52 -11.49
C GLN A 62 -13.70 10.27 -12.99
N CYS A 63 -12.83 10.86 -13.81
CA CYS A 63 -12.89 10.77 -15.27
C CYS A 63 -12.70 9.34 -15.80
N CYS A 64 -11.89 8.52 -15.14
CA CYS A 64 -11.51 7.20 -15.63
C CYS A 64 -11.50 6.09 -14.57
N GLU A 65 -11.92 6.40 -13.34
CA GLU A 65 -11.97 5.47 -12.20
C GLU A 65 -10.66 4.70 -11.96
N THR A 66 -9.53 5.30 -12.33
CA THR A 66 -8.21 4.69 -12.25
C THR A 66 -7.38 5.36 -11.16
N TYR A 67 -6.57 4.57 -10.45
CA TYR A 67 -5.63 5.06 -9.45
C TYR A 67 -4.34 5.56 -10.10
N TYR A 68 -3.90 6.75 -9.67
CA TYR A 68 -2.61 7.33 -10.05
C TYR A 68 -1.85 7.79 -8.80
N PRO A 69 -0.53 7.59 -8.71
CA PRO A 69 0.30 8.09 -7.60
C PRO A 69 0.23 9.60 -7.41
N CYS A 70 0.06 10.33 -8.51
CA CYS A 70 -0.03 11.77 -8.49
C CYS A 70 -0.73 12.32 -9.74
N PHE A 71 -1.15 13.59 -9.69
CA PHE A 71 -1.81 14.26 -10.79
C PHE A 71 -0.94 14.34 -12.07
N ARG A 72 0.39 14.43 -11.94
CA ARG A 72 1.31 14.46 -13.08
C ARG A 72 1.34 13.12 -13.83
N CYS A 73 1.29 12.01 -13.09
CA CYS A 73 1.15 10.69 -13.71
C CYS A 73 -0.12 10.57 -14.55
N HIS A 74 -1.24 11.14 -14.09
CA HIS A 74 -2.45 11.23 -14.89
C HIS A 74 -2.22 12.09 -16.14
N GLN A 75 -1.69 13.30 -15.98
CA GLN A 75 -1.41 14.23 -17.10
C GLN A 75 -0.53 13.60 -18.20
N ASP A 76 0.45 12.78 -17.81
CA ASP A 76 1.40 12.19 -18.75
C ASP A 76 0.86 10.94 -19.46
N THR A 77 -0.09 10.22 -18.84
CA THR A 77 -0.47 8.87 -19.31
C THR A 77 -1.95 8.72 -19.68
N ALA A 78 -2.80 9.66 -19.26
CA ALA A 78 -4.20 9.74 -19.70
C ALA A 78 -4.32 10.59 -20.98
N ASP A 79 -5.31 10.27 -21.80
CA ASP A 79 -5.65 10.97 -23.04
C ASP A 79 -6.72 12.06 -22.83
N HIS A 80 -6.99 12.42 -21.57
CA HIS A 80 -8.02 13.37 -21.16
C HIS A 80 -7.60 14.14 -19.90
N ASP A 81 -8.30 15.24 -19.63
CA ASP A 81 -8.07 16.06 -18.45
C ASP A 81 -8.54 15.36 -17.17
N ALA A 82 -7.81 15.59 -16.08
CA ALA A 82 -8.15 15.06 -14.78
C ALA A 82 -9.44 15.68 -14.23
N VAL A 83 -10.35 14.83 -13.74
CA VAL A 83 -11.53 15.25 -12.96
C VAL A 83 -11.36 14.76 -11.52
N PRO A 84 -11.29 15.67 -10.53
CA PRO A 84 -11.19 15.31 -9.12
C PRO A 84 -12.35 14.40 -8.66
N TRP A 85 -12.12 13.64 -7.60
CA TRP A 85 -13.16 12.82 -6.99
C TRP A 85 -14.28 13.71 -6.42
N PRO A 86 -15.56 13.50 -6.81
CA PRO A 86 -16.65 14.41 -6.47
C PRO A 86 -17.09 14.24 -5.01
N ARG A 87 -17.52 15.33 -4.35
CA ARG A 87 -17.99 15.29 -2.94
C ARG A 87 -19.13 14.31 -2.73
N ALA A 88 -20.00 14.17 -3.72
CA ALA A 88 -21.14 13.26 -3.68
C ALA A 88 -20.75 11.77 -3.59
N ARG A 89 -19.47 11.42 -3.77
CA ARG A 89 -18.93 10.05 -3.68
C ARG A 89 -17.85 9.91 -2.61
N PHE A 90 -17.74 10.85 -1.67
CA PHE A 90 -16.68 10.80 -0.65
C PHE A 90 -16.76 9.59 0.28
N ASP A 91 -17.94 8.97 0.39
CA ASP A 91 -18.19 7.71 1.09
C ASP A 91 -17.74 6.47 0.31
N GLU A 92 -17.26 6.63 -0.93
CA GLU A 92 -16.66 5.55 -1.71
C GLU A 92 -15.11 5.55 -1.60
N PRO A 93 -14.46 4.37 -1.56
CA PRO A 93 -13.00 4.28 -1.56
C PRO A 93 -12.37 4.89 -2.81
N SER A 94 -11.44 5.82 -2.60
CA SER A 94 -10.76 6.57 -3.66
C SER A 94 -9.30 6.90 -3.37
N VAL A 95 -8.78 6.53 -2.20
CA VAL A 95 -7.36 6.67 -1.85
C VAL A 95 -6.81 5.28 -1.53
N LEU A 96 -5.80 4.85 -2.27
CA LEU A 96 -5.17 3.55 -2.11
C LEU A 96 -3.84 3.70 -1.35
N CYS A 97 -3.67 2.94 -0.28
CA CYS A 97 -2.36 2.75 0.34
C CYS A 97 -1.52 1.78 -0.50
N GLY A 98 -0.36 2.22 -0.98
CA GLY A 98 0.56 1.37 -1.73
C GLY A 98 1.22 0.26 -0.92
N VAL A 99 1.34 0.43 0.40
CA VAL A 99 2.01 -0.55 1.29
C VAL A 99 1.12 -1.74 1.59
N CYS A 100 -0.11 -1.50 2.06
CA CYS A 100 -1.02 -2.57 2.46
C CYS A 100 -2.17 -2.80 1.47
N ARG A 101 -2.23 -2.02 0.38
CA ARG A 101 -3.24 -2.12 -0.67
C ARG A 101 -4.69 -1.82 -0.23
N THR A 102 -4.88 -1.35 1.00
CA THR A 102 -6.19 -0.91 1.49
C THR A 102 -6.60 0.37 0.78
N ALA A 103 -7.78 0.34 0.16
CA ALA A 103 -8.45 1.54 -0.33
C ALA A 103 -9.32 2.13 0.79
N VAL A 104 -9.19 3.43 1.03
CA VAL A 104 -9.94 4.19 2.04
C VAL A 104 -10.72 5.31 1.37
N THR A 105 -11.74 5.79 2.07
CA THR A 105 -12.56 6.94 1.67
C THR A 105 -11.79 8.25 1.84
N VAL A 106 -12.31 9.33 1.24
CA VAL A 106 -11.69 10.66 1.39
C VAL A 106 -11.67 11.14 2.85
N PRO A 107 -12.78 11.04 3.62
CA PRO A 107 -12.78 11.43 5.03
C PRO A 107 -11.75 10.64 5.84
N GLU A 108 -11.72 9.31 5.70
CA GLU A 108 -10.74 8.46 6.40
C GLU A 108 -9.31 8.88 6.09
N TYR A 109 -8.97 9.17 4.83
CA TYR A 109 -7.64 9.65 4.46
C TYR A 109 -7.31 11.02 5.08
N LEU A 110 -8.25 11.97 5.06
CA LEU A 110 -8.04 13.31 5.60
C LEU A 110 -7.93 13.32 7.13
N GLU A 111 -8.59 12.38 7.81
CA GLU A 111 -8.60 12.26 9.28
C GLU A 111 -7.48 11.35 9.83
N ALA A 112 -6.71 10.67 8.97
CA ALA A 112 -5.75 9.65 9.41
C ALA A 112 -4.37 10.19 9.86
N ASP A 113 -4.24 11.49 10.17
CA ASP A 113 -3.00 12.11 10.69
C ASP A 113 -1.74 11.76 9.86
N TYR A 114 -1.89 11.74 8.54
CA TYR A 114 -0.85 11.35 7.57
C TYR A 114 -0.28 9.94 7.78
N CYS A 115 -1.10 8.99 8.25
CA CYS A 115 -0.76 7.57 8.35
C CYS A 115 -1.85 6.71 7.73
N CYS A 116 -1.51 5.51 7.26
CA CYS A 116 -2.53 4.57 6.83
C CYS A 116 -3.33 4.03 8.03
N PRO A 117 -4.68 4.13 8.06
CA PRO A 117 -5.47 3.63 9.19
C PRO A 117 -5.47 2.10 9.30
N SER A 118 -4.96 1.38 8.29
CA SER A 118 -4.90 -0.08 8.27
C SER A 118 -3.52 -0.66 8.59
N CYS A 119 -2.43 0.07 8.36
CA CYS A 119 -1.06 -0.47 8.49
C CYS A 119 -0.04 0.51 9.08
N ASP A 120 -0.46 1.71 9.47
CA ASP A 120 0.38 2.76 10.06
C ASP A 120 1.52 3.27 9.16
N ALA A 121 1.54 2.91 7.87
CA ALA A 121 2.49 3.46 6.91
C ALA A 121 2.36 4.98 6.83
N ALA A 122 3.49 5.69 6.90
CA ALA A 122 3.50 7.15 6.85
C ALA A 122 3.15 7.67 5.44
N PHE A 123 2.17 8.57 5.37
CA PHE A 123 1.81 9.30 4.17
C PHE A 123 2.53 10.65 4.10
N ASN A 124 2.64 11.19 2.89
CA ASN A 124 3.31 12.47 2.68
C ASN A 124 2.38 13.64 3.06
N PRO A 125 2.70 14.46 4.08
CA PRO A 125 1.87 15.62 4.42
C PRO A 125 1.89 16.69 3.33
N GLY A 126 2.91 16.70 2.46
CA GLY A 126 2.95 17.60 1.30
C GLY A 126 1.84 17.34 0.27
N CYS A 127 1.14 16.21 0.33
CA CYS A 127 -0.02 15.94 -0.53
C CYS A 127 -1.18 16.91 -0.28
N GLU A 128 -1.30 17.48 0.93
CA GLU A 128 -2.37 18.43 1.28
C GLU A 128 -2.36 19.67 0.38
N ALA A 129 -1.17 20.16 -0.01
CA ALA A 129 -1.03 21.30 -0.93
C ALA A 129 -1.66 21.05 -2.31
N HIS A 130 -1.90 19.78 -2.65
CA HIS A 130 -2.47 19.34 -3.93
C HIS A 130 -3.88 18.74 -3.77
N ALA A 131 -4.50 18.81 -2.59
CA ALA A 131 -5.78 18.14 -2.33
C ALA A 131 -6.88 18.51 -3.35
N HIS A 132 -6.94 19.78 -3.76
CA HIS A 132 -7.87 20.29 -4.78
C HIS A 132 -7.70 19.67 -6.18
N LEU A 133 -6.58 19.02 -6.46
CA LEU A 133 -6.35 18.28 -7.71
C LEU A 133 -6.90 16.86 -7.65
N TYR A 134 -7.11 16.31 -6.45
CA TYR A 134 -7.58 14.94 -6.23
C TYR A 134 -9.04 14.88 -5.77
N PHE A 135 -9.49 15.89 -5.03
CA PHE A 135 -10.83 15.97 -4.45
C PHE A 135 -11.51 17.27 -4.80
N GLU A 136 -12.81 17.21 -5.07
CA GLU A 136 -13.65 18.39 -5.23
C GLU A 136 -13.72 19.16 -3.90
N THR A 137 -13.30 20.43 -3.91
CA THR A 137 -13.38 21.33 -2.76
C THR A 137 -14.66 22.17 -2.82
N GLU A 138 -15.12 22.68 -1.67
CA GLU A 138 -16.26 23.61 -1.62
C GLU A 138 -16.00 24.80 -2.56
N THR A 139 -16.92 25.02 -3.50
CA THR A 139 -16.93 26.21 -4.35
C THR A 139 -17.65 27.35 -3.65
#